data_AF-A0A258E4V2-F1
#
_entry.id   AF-A0A258E4V2-F1
#
_cell.length_a   1.000
_cell.length_b   1.000
_cell.length_c   1.000
_cell.angle_alpha   90.00
_cell.angle_beta   90.00
_cell.angle_gamma   90.00
#
_symmetry.space_group_name_H-M   'P 1'
#
loop_
_entity.id
_entity.type
_entity.pdbx_description
1 polymer ?
#
loop_
_entity_poly.entity_id
_entity_poly.type
_entity_poly.pdbx_seq_one_letter_code
_entity_poly.pdbx_strand_id
1 'polypeptide(L)'
;MKRVDIETLVRWAYRDELPKVAARPARLGPSGLVSGAAMWAKLHVLNTLVQEPDIANRYGVLPLLDDSPDDVHPDAVRVAEAVEGLARLEVCVPDAWHPLGDMGDLGPEGADAVRRGLDRLAPVTSSGARIVRHALSRLVIRHAILGAAPSWQAEVPTRRMVCAGGKPKWFRRAIYTTDGAFGPVHQTLEIEGFNAARQRPFPGAYRKFELDPDPVTAVVERGEHELWVSALALLAETLSGALTAHVPLPPARPARPWEGEAEKARILPSFAISAPDALGSENKNSIAA
;
A
#
# COMPACT_ATOMS: atom_id res chain seq x y z
N MET A 1 2.25 28.93 -13.13
CA MET A 1 2.44 27.69 -12.35
C MET A 1 1.57 26.59 -12.95
N LYS A 2 2.12 25.39 -13.14
CA LYS A 2 1.42 24.26 -13.76
C LYS A 2 0.64 23.47 -12.71
N ARG A 3 -0.65 23.24 -12.93
CA ARG A 3 -1.45 22.33 -12.09
C ARG A 3 -1.04 20.89 -12.37
N VAL A 4 -0.76 20.13 -11.32
CA VAL A 4 -0.29 18.75 -11.43
C VAL A 4 -0.87 17.91 -10.30
N ASP A 5 -1.33 16.70 -10.62
CA ASP A 5 -1.76 15.73 -9.62
C ASP A 5 -0.59 15.35 -8.69
N ILE A 6 -0.86 15.26 -7.38
CA ILE A 6 0.18 15.02 -6.37
C ILE A 6 0.93 13.69 -6.59
N GLU A 7 0.29 12.63 -7.08
CA GLU A 7 0.95 11.36 -7.40
C GLU A 7 1.99 11.58 -8.50
N THR A 8 1.63 12.37 -9.52
CA THR A 8 2.53 12.72 -10.62
C THR A 8 3.68 13.59 -10.16
N LEU A 9 3.41 14.58 -9.31
CA LEU A 9 4.44 15.48 -8.77
C LEU A 9 5.47 14.73 -7.93
N VAL A 10 5.02 13.86 -7.01
CA VAL A 10 5.92 13.07 -6.15
C VAL A 10 6.70 12.05 -6.99
N ARG A 11 6.06 11.41 -7.98
CA ARG A 11 6.75 10.52 -8.93
C ARG A 11 7.87 11.24 -9.67
N TRP A 12 7.59 12.40 -10.26
CA TRP A 12 8.57 13.22 -10.97
C TRP A 12 9.74 13.61 -10.05
N ALA A 13 9.44 14.08 -8.84
CA ALA A 13 10.47 14.43 -7.87
C ALA A 13 11.42 13.24 -7.61
N TYR A 14 10.88 12.06 -7.26
CA TYR A 14 11.69 10.91 -6.86
C TYR A 14 12.35 10.14 -8.02
N ARG A 15 11.82 10.24 -9.24
CA ARG A 15 12.36 9.50 -10.40
C ARG A 15 13.24 10.33 -11.31
N ASP A 16 12.95 11.62 -11.43
CA ASP A 16 13.55 12.45 -12.48
C ASP A 16 14.47 13.54 -11.88
N GLU A 17 14.10 14.13 -10.74
CA GLU A 17 14.83 15.27 -10.16
C GLU A 17 15.79 14.88 -9.04
N LEU A 18 15.29 14.22 -7.99
CA LEU A 18 16.10 13.88 -6.81
C LEU A 18 17.26 12.94 -7.13
N PRO A 19 17.18 12.01 -8.11
CA PRO A 19 18.33 11.24 -8.55
C PRO A 19 19.49 12.07 -9.12
N LYS A 20 19.29 13.33 -9.53
CA LYS A 20 20.40 14.20 -9.98
C LYS A 20 21.36 14.56 -8.83
N VAL A 21 20.91 14.49 -7.58
CA VAL A 21 21.78 14.69 -6.42
C VAL A 21 22.72 13.50 -6.27
N ALA A 22 24.03 13.79 -6.31
CA ALA A 22 25.09 12.81 -6.10
C ALA A 22 24.89 11.98 -4.81
N ALA A 23 25.41 10.75 -4.82
CA ALA A 23 25.49 9.94 -3.61
C ALA A 23 26.17 10.73 -2.49
N ARG A 24 25.80 10.45 -1.24
CA ARG A 24 26.58 10.92 -0.10
C ARG A 24 28.02 10.44 -0.33
N PRO A 25 29.05 11.30 -0.28
CA PRO A 25 30.41 10.82 -0.43
C PRO A 25 30.63 9.77 0.64
N ALA A 26 30.78 8.51 0.22
CA ALA A 26 31.24 7.46 1.10
C ALA A 26 32.52 7.99 1.77
N ARG A 27 32.76 7.63 3.03
CA ARG A 27 34.04 7.89 3.69
C ARG A 27 35.14 7.01 3.09
N LEU A 28 35.32 7.05 1.78
CA LEU A 28 36.38 6.42 1.02
C LEU A 28 36.99 7.52 0.17
N GLY A 29 38.30 7.73 0.38
CA GLY A 29 39.08 8.81 -0.18
C GLY A 29 39.20 8.80 -1.72
N PRO A 30 40.18 9.51 -2.29
CA PRO A 30 40.20 9.99 -3.67
C PRO A 30 40.42 8.92 -4.77
N SER A 31 39.93 7.69 -4.60
CA SER A 31 40.12 6.57 -5.54
C SER A 31 38.81 5.92 -6.01
N GLY A 32 37.65 6.52 -5.74
CA GLY A 32 36.33 5.92 -5.96
C GLY A 32 35.87 5.72 -7.41
N LEU A 33 36.68 6.07 -8.42
CA LEU A 33 36.24 6.08 -9.82
C LEU A 33 37.26 5.52 -10.82
N VAL A 34 38.01 4.45 -10.52
CA VAL A 34 38.80 3.77 -11.58
C VAL A 34 39.01 2.26 -11.30
N SER A 35 38.05 1.40 -11.62
CA SER A 35 38.38 0.04 -12.13
C SER A 35 37.14 -0.72 -12.62
N GLY A 36 37.31 -1.54 -13.65
CA GLY A 36 36.30 -2.50 -14.11
C GLY A 36 35.89 -3.53 -13.04
N ALA A 37 36.67 -3.70 -11.97
CA ALA A 37 36.33 -4.54 -10.82
C ALA A 37 35.15 -3.97 -10.01
N ALA A 38 35.01 -2.64 -9.92
CA ALA A 38 33.86 -2.01 -9.27
C ALA A 38 32.55 -2.22 -10.06
N MET A 39 32.64 -2.35 -11.38
CA MET A 39 31.50 -2.66 -12.25
C MET A 39 31.08 -4.14 -12.15
N TRP A 40 32.03 -5.07 -12.01
CA TRP A 40 31.73 -6.48 -11.71
C TRP A 40 31.17 -6.67 -10.30
N ALA A 41 31.65 -5.92 -9.30
CA ALA A 41 31.05 -5.89 -7.97
C ALA A 41 29.58 -5.40 -8.03
N LYS A 42 29.29 -4.35 -8.82
CA LYS A 42 27.90 -3.88 -9.07
C LYS A 42 27.01 -4.94 -9.74
N LEU A 43 27.56 -5.75 -10.65
CA LEU A 43 26.82 -6.84 -11.30
C LEU A 43 26.52 -8.01 -10.33
N HIS A 44 27.44 -8.32 -9.42
CA HIS A 44 27.23 -9.29 -8.34
C HIS A 44 26.23 -8.80 -7.27
N VAL A 45 26.20 -7.49 -7.02
CA VAL A 45 25.22 -6.82 -6.14
C VAL A 45 23.80 -6.86 -6.72
N LEU A 46 23.62 -6.84 -8.05
CA LEU A 46 22.28 -6.94 -8.65
C LEU A 46 21.61 -8.31 -8.47
N ASN A 47 22.36 -9.35 -8.10
CA ASN A 47 21.85 -10.71 -7.86
C ASN A 47 21.75 -11.07 -6.36
N THR A 48 21.99 -10.11 -5.48
CA THR A 48 21.85 -10.25 -4.02
C THR A 48 21.05 -9.07 -3.49
N LEU A 49 20.09 -9.31 -2.58
CA LEU A 49 19.33 -8.24 -1.92
C LEU A 49 20.28 -7.43 -1.02
N VAL A 50 20.99 -6.45 -1.60
CA VAL A 50 21.89 -5.57 -0.87
C VAL A 50 21.14 -4.26 -0.58
N GLN A 51 20.65 -4.12 0.65
CA GLN A 51 20.33 -2.81 1.21
C GLN A 51 21.65 -2.15 1.64
N GLU A 52 22.43 -1.64 0.69
CA GLU A 52 23.57 -0.79 1.03
C GLU A 52 23.11 0.67 1.06
N PRO A 53 23.11 1.33 2.24
CA PRO A 53 22.80 2.75 2.36
C PRO A 53 23.82 3.64 1.65
N ASP A 54 24.95 3.08 1.21
CA ASP A 54 26.09 3.79 0.63
C ASP A 54 25.93 4.09 -0.87
N ILE A 55 24.93 3.47 -1.53
CA ILE A 55 24.65 3.69 -2.96
C ILE A 55 23.52 4.71 -3.17
N ALA A 56 22.64 4.88 -2.17
CA ALA A 56 21.55 5.85 -2.23
C ALA A 56 22.05 7.26 -1.87
N ASN A 57 21.47 8.28 -2.50
CA ASN A 57 21.69 9.66 -2.10
C ASN A 57 20.90 10.02 -0.82
N ARG A 58 20.98 11.27 -0.38
CA ARG A 58 20.32 11.74 0.86
C ARG A 58 18.80 11.56 0.88
N TYR A 59 18.17 11.37 -0.27
CA TYR A 59 16.72 11.15 -0.41
C TYR A 59 16.33 9.67 -0.52
N GLY A 60 17.30 8.75 -0.41
CA GLY A 60 17.06 7.32 -0.51
C GLY A 60 16.87 6.80 -1.94
N VAL A 61 17.26 7.57 -2.95
CA VAL A 61 17.21 7.18 -4.37
C VAL A 61 18.61 6.96 -4.94
N LEU A 62 18.72 6.10 -5.95
CA LEU A 62 19.98 5.88 -6.66
C LEU A 62 20.32 7.13 -7.49
N PRO A 63 21.51 7.71 -7.35
CA PRO A 63 21.91 8.87 -8.13
C PRO A 63 22.12 8.50 -9.60
N LEU A 64 21.83 9.44 -10.49
CA LEU A 64 22.21 9.36 -11.90
C LEU A 64 23.73 9.50 -12.03
N LEU A 65 24.31 8.81 -13.02
CA LEU A 65 25.75 8.87 -13.33
C LEU A 65 26.13 10.10 -14.17
N ASP A 66 25.33 11.16 -14.09
CA ASP A 66 25.49 12.42 -14.82
C ASP A 66 26.46 13.35 -14.07
N ASP A 67 27.34 14.04 -14.81
CA ASP A 67 28.34 14.99 -14.32
C ASP A 67 27.76 16.38 -13.95
N SER A 68 26.43 16.55 -13.92
CA SER A 68 25.72 17.82 -13.64
C SER A 68 24.93 17.77 -12.31
N PRO A 69 25.60 17.66 -11.15
CA PRO A 69 24.96 17.41 -9.84
C PRO A 69 24.09 18.56 -9.29
N ASP A 70 24.08 19.73 -9.93
CA ASP A 70 23.61 20.98 -9.32
C ASP A 70 22.32 21.58 -9.94
N ASP A 71 21.64 20.87 -10.85
CA ASP A 71 20.39 21.35 -11.49
C ASP A 71 19.14 20.56 -11.04
N VAL A 72 18.99 20.43 -9.71
CA VAL A 72 17.79 19.84 -9.10
C VAL A 72 16.74 20.91 -8.94
N HIS A 73 15.53 20.66 -9.45
CA HIS A 73 14.46 21.64 -9.35
C HIS A 73 14.08 21.96 -7.87
N PRO A 74 13.94 23.23 -7.48
CA PRO A 74 13.67 23.64 -6.09
C PRO A 74 12.34 23.09 -5.53
N ASP A 75 11.34 22.87 -6.38
CA ASP A 75 10.09 22.20 -5.99
C ASP A 75 10.30 20.73 -5.62
N ALA A 76 11.22 20.00 -6.27
CA ALA A 76 11.50 18.60 -5.94
C ALA A 76 12.13 18.47 -4.56
N VAL A 77 13.00 19.42 -4.18
CA VAL A 77 13.57 19.52 -2.84
C VAL A 77 12.47 19.74 -1.79
N ARG A 78 11.54 20.67 -2.04
CA ARG A 78 10.39 20.93 -1.15
C ARG A 78 9.46 19.73 -1.02
N VAL A 79 9.22 19.00 -2.11
CA VAL A 79 8.47 17.74 -2.08
C VAL A 79 9.17 16.73 -1.16
N ALA A 80 10.49 16.56 -1.28
CA ALA A 80 11.24 15.64 -0.44
C ALA A 80 11.19 16.02 1.05
N GLU A 81 11.31 17.31 1.38
CA GLU A 81 11.19 17.82 2.75
C GLU A 81 9.79 17.55 3.34
N ALA A 82 8.73 17.75 2.55
CA ALA A 82 7.36 17.44 2.96
C ALA A 82 7.16 15.93 3.18
N VAL A 83 7.72 15.09 2.29
CA VAL A 83 7.68 13.62 2.44
C VAL A 83 8.46 13.16 3.66
N GLU A 84 9.61 13.75 3.97
CA GLU A 84 10.34 13.48 5.21
C GLU A 84 9.51 13.85 6.44
N GLY A 85 8.72 14.93 6.36
CA GLY A 85 7.78 15.34 7.40
C GLY A 85 6.78 14.26 7.79
N LEU A 86 6.34 13.43 6.84
CA LEU A 86 5.43 12.31 7.09
C LEU A 86 6.03 11.24 8.01
N ALA A 87 7.36 11.14 8.11
CA ALA A 87 8.02 10.17 8.98
C ALA A 87 7.81 10.46 10.48
N ARG A 88 7.41 11.70 10.82
CA ARG A 88 7.16 12.14 12.19
C ARG A 88 5.71 11.93 12.65
N LEU A 89 4.84 11.45 11.75
CA LEU A 89 3.44 11.23 12.06
C LEU A 89 3.24 9.86 12.70
N GLU A 90 2.58 9.85 13.86
CA GLU A 90 2.04 8.64 14.44
C GLU A 90 0.60 8.47 13.94
N VAL A 91 0.37 7.35 13.24
CA VAL A 91 -0.96 7.05 12.69
C VAL A 91 -1.57 5.91 13.47
N CYS A 92 -2.74 6.18 14.03
CA CYS A 92 -3.56 5.21 14.73
C CYS A 92 -4.63 4.64 13.80
N VAL A 93 -4.93 3.36 13.95
CA VAL A 93 -6.06 2.73 13.24
C VAL A 93 -7.32 2.86 14.09
N PRO A 94 -8.43 3.42 13.56
CA PRO A 94 -9.66 3.56 14.33
C PRO A 94 -10.35 2.21 14.55
N ASP A 95 -11.03 2.05 15.69
CA ASP A 95 -11.72 0.81 16.05
C ASP A 95 -12.83 0.42 15.06
N ALA A 96 -13.45 1.41 14.43
CA ALA A 96 -14.50 1.21 13.44
C ALA A 96 -13.98 0.90 12.02
N TRP A 97 -12.67 0.74 11.83
CA TRP A 97 -12.10 0.45 10.51
C TRP A 97 -12.48 -0.96 10.05
N HIS A 98 -13.20 -1.05 8.92
CA HIS A 98 -13.76 -2.29 8.43
C HIS A 98 -13.27 -2.63 7.01
N PRO A 99 -12.03 -3.13 6.88
CA PRO A 99 -11.36 -3.30 5.59
C PRO A 99 -11.96 -4.40 4.70
N LEU A 100 -12.90 -5.22 5.19
CA LEU A 100 -13.53 -6.32 4.43
C LEU A 100 -15.05 -6.14 4.28
N GLY A 101 -15.57 -4.92 4.50
CA GLY A 101 -17.02 -4.67 4.57
C GLY A 101 -17.82 -4.96 3.31
N ASP A 102 -17.19 -4.93 2.16
CA ASP A 102 -17.73 -5.26 0.84
C ASP A 102 -17.75 -6.78 0.56
N MET A 103 -17.11 -7.61 1.39
CA MET A 103 -16.97 -9.06 1.17
C MET A 103 -18.09 -9.90 1.82
N GLY A 104 -19.12 -9.25 2.37
CA GLY A 104 -20.25 -9.92 3.03
C GLY A 104 -19.92 -10.48 4.41
N ASP A 105 -20.75 -11.40 4.90
CA ASP A 105 -20.55 -12.03 6.21
C ASP A 105 -19.55 -13.20 6.12
N LEU A 106 -18.33 -12.94 6.58
CA LEU A 106 -17.24 -13.94 6.67
C LEU A 106 -17.24 -14.69 8.01
N GLY A 107 -18.20 -14.43 8.89
CA GLY A 107 -18.32 -15.05 10.21
C GLY A 107 -17.16 -14.70 11.15
N PRO A 108 -16.95 -15.50 12.22
CA PRO A 108 -15.88 -15.24 13.20
C PRO A 108 -14.47 -15.34 12.58
N GLU A 109 -14.30 -16.09 11.50
CA GLU A 109 -13.04 -16.18 10.77
C GLU A 109 -12.68 -14.86 10.07
N GLY A 110 -13.68 -14.08 9.65
CA GLY A 110 -13.48 -12.73 9.11
C GLY A 110 -12.93 -11.77 10.17
N ALA A 111 -13.53 -11.75 11.36
CA ALA A 111 -13.05 -10.94 12.48
C ALA A 111 -11.62 -11.33 12.90
N ASP A 112 -11.31 -12.63 12.92
CA ASP A 112 -9.94 -13.10 13.17
C ASP A 112 -8.95 -12.66 12.08
N ALA A 113 -9.35 -12.71 10.80
CA ALA A 113 -8.52 -12.24 9.71
C ALA A 113 -8.26 -10.72 9.78
N VAL A 114 -9.27 -9.92 10.10
CA VAL A 114 -9.10 -8.47 10.34
C VAL A 114 -8.10 -8.23 11.47
N ARG A 115 -8.24 -8.93 12.60
CA ARG A 115 -7.31 -8.83 13.73
C ARG A 115 -5.88 -9.20 13.32
N ARG A 116 -5.68 -10.33 12.63
CA ARG A 116 -4.37 -10.78 12.13
C ARG A 116 -3.75 -9.79 11.14
N GLY A 117 -4.56 -9.22 10.25
CA GLY A 117 -4.14 -8.18 9.32
C GLY A 117 -3.72 -6.89 10.04
N LEU A 118 -4.51 -6.45 11.01
CA LEU A 118 -4.19 -5.32 11.88
C LEU A 118 -2.91 -5.54 12.67
N ASP A 119 -2.68 -6.73 13.22
CA ASP A 119 -1.45 -7.06 13.95
C ASP A 119 -0.19 -6.97 13.04
N ARG A 120 -0.35 -7.17 11.72
CA ARG A 120 0.73 -6.97 10.74
C ARG A 120 0.91 -5.49 10.39
N LEU A 121 -0.18 -4.79 10.06
CA LEU A 121 -0.19 -3.40 9.61
C LEU A 121 0.17 -2.41 10.73
N ALA A 122 -0.49 -2.55 11.88
CA ALA A 122 -0.42 -1.66 13.03
C ALA A 122 -0.36 -2.48 14.34
N PRO A 123 0.83 -3.00 14.71
CA PRO A 123 0.98 -3.78 15.94
C PRO A 123 0.60 -2.98 17.18
N VAL A 124 0.12 -3.70 18.20
CA VAL A 124 -0.20 -3.11 19.50
C VAL A 124 1.09 -2.77 20.23
N THR A 125 1.22 -1.52 20.64
CA THR A 125 2.35 -1.02 21.43
C THR A 125 2.18 -1.36 22.92
N SER A 126 3.22 -1.12 23.73
CA SER A 126 3.16 -1.33 25.18
C SER A 126 2.10 -0.48 25.89
N SER A 127 1.66 0.63 25.29
CA SER A 127 0.57 1.48 25.79
C SER A 127 -0.82 0.97 25.39
N GLY A 128 -0.92 -0.09 24.58
CA GLY A 128 -2.17 -0.64 24.09
C GLY A 128 -2.69 0.02 22.79
N ALA A 129 -2.04 1.08 22.29
CA ALA A 129 -2.40 1.72 21.03
C ALA A 129 -1.89 0.93 19.82
N ARG A 130 -2.67 0.89 18.73
CA ARG A 130 -2.24 0.36 17.42
C ARG A 130 -1.59 1.45 16.59
N ILE A 131 -0.29 1.35 16.39
CA ILE A 131 0.50 2.31 15.60
C ILE A 131 0.99 1.62 14.33
N VAL A 132 0.79 2.26 13.18
CA VAL A 132 1.24 1.75 11.87
C VAL A 132 2.75 1.44 11.91
N ARG A 133 3.12 0.23 11.48
CA ARG A 133 4.49 -0.29 11.56
C ARG A 133 5.49 0.49 10.72
N HIS A 134 5.08 0.93 9.52
CA HIS A 134 5.95 1.56 8.55
C HIS A 134 5.66 3.06 8.46
N ALA A 135 6.72 3.87 8.47
CA ALA A 135 6.59 5.32 8.26
C ALA A 135 5.92 5.62 6.92
N LEU A 136 4.96 6.54 6.91
CA LEU A 136 4.24 6.96 5.71
C LEU A 136 5.18 7.46 4.60
N SER A 137 6.28 8.11 4.98
CA SER A 137 7.32 8.55 4.04
C SER A 137 7.87 7.40 3.21
N ARG A 138 8.16 6.24 3.81
CA ARG A 138 8.66 5.05 3.11
C ARG A 138 7.64 4.49 2.12
N LEU A 139 6.36 4.49 2.51
CA LEU A 139 5.27 4.03 1.66
C LEU A 139 5.14 4.94 0.42
N VAL A 140 5.14 6.26 0.61
CA VAL A 140 5.08 7.24 -0.48
C VAL A 140 6.29 7.10 -1.41
N ILE A 141 7.51 7.05 -0.87
CA ILE A 141 8.75 6.92 -1.66
C ILE A 141 8.73 5.63 -2.49
N ARG A 142 8.39 4.50 -1.89
CA ARG A 142 8.30 3.21 -2.58
C ARG A 142 7.40 3.30 -3.81
N HIS A 143 6.21 3.85 -3.65
CA HIS A 143 5.22 3.93 -4.72
C HIS A 143 5.53 5.02 -5.76
N ALA A 144 6.21 6.10 -5.36
CA ALA A 144 6.76 7.09 -6.28
C ALA A 144 7.84 6.49 -7.20
N ILE A 145 8.77 5.70 -6.63
CA ILE A 145 9.83 5.03 -7.38
C ILE A 145 9.25 3.92 -8.26
N LEU A 146 8.40 3.05 -7.73
CA LEU A 146 7.82 1.94 -8.52
C LEU A 146 6.86 2.44 -9.60
N GLY A 147 6.30 3.64 -9.44
CA GLY A 147 5.34 4.22 -10.37
C GLY A 147 3.94 3.61 -10.29
N ALA A 148 3.64 2.83 -9.24
CA ALA A 148 2.37 2.16 -9.01
C ALA A 148 1.82 2.50 -7.62
N ALA A 149 0.51 2.38 -7.42
CA ALA A 149 -0.14 2.51 -6.11
C ALA A 149 -0.10 1.19 -5.31
N PRO A 150 -0.29 1.19 -3.98
CA PRO A 150 -0.59 -0.03 -3.24
C PRO A 150 -1.82 -0.71 -3.83
N SER A 151 -1.76 -2.04 -3.94
CA SER A 151 -2.92 -2.86 -4.28
C SER A 151 -4.00 -2.70 -3.21
N TRP A 152 -5.25 -2.86 -3.61
CA TRP A 152 -6.42 -2.92 -2.71
C TRP A 152 -7.41 -4.01 -3.13
N GLN A 153 -7.18 -4.60 -4.31
CA GLN A 153 -8.05 -5.60 -4.90
C GLN A 153 -7.80 -6.94 -4.24
N ALA A 154 -8.88 -7.65 -3.95
CA ALA A 154 -8.82 -8.96 -3.35
C ALA A 154 -10.00 -9.80 -3.82
N GLU A 155 -9.78 -11.10 -3.95
CA GLU A 155 -10.85 -12.06 -4.19
C GLU A 155 -11.73 -12.19 -2.95
N VAL A 156 -13.05 -12.29 -3.15
CA VAL A 156 -14.00 -12.51 -2.06
C VAL A 156 -13.78 -13.92 -1.48
N PRO A 157 -13.40 -14.06 -0.21
CA PRO A 157 -13.14 -15.37 0.38
C PRO A 157 -14.38 -16.24 0.47
N THR A 158 -14.21 -17.53 0.24
CA THR A 158 -15.23 -18.52 0.58
C THR A 158 -14.95 -19.10 1.96
N ARG A 159 -15.96 -19.11 2.83
CA ARG A 159 -15.91 -19.80 4.12
C ARG A 159 -16.12 -21.30 3.94
N ARG A 160 -15.09 -22.10 4.21
CA ARG A 160 -15.09 -23.57 4.00
C ARG A 160 -14.80 -24.32 5.28
N MET A 161 -15.42 -25.49 5.43
CA MET A 161 -15.11 -26.40 6.53
C MET A 161 -13.76 -27.07 6.27
N VAL A 162 -12.89 -27.10 7.29
CA VAL A 162 -11.59 -27.74 7.15
C VAL A 162 -11.78 -29.25 7.01
N CYS A 163 -11.29 -29.80 5.89
CA CYS A 163 -11.44 -31.20 5.54
C CYS A 163 -10.08 -31.88 5.33
N ALA A 164 -10.01 -33.20 5.56
CA ALA A 164 -8.88 -34.05 5.19
C ALA A 164 -9.42 -35.28 4.44
N GLY A 165 -8.93 -35.51 3.22
CA GLY A 165 -9.45 -36.59 2.37
C GLY A 165 -10.96 -36.49 2.09
N GLY A 166 -11.47 -35.25 1.91
CA GLY A 166 -12.89 -34.98 1.65
C GLY A 166 -13.82 -35.11 2.86
N LYS A 167 -13.31 -35.43 4.06
CA LYS A 167 -14.10 -35.55 5.29
C LYS A 167 -13.80 -34.40 6.26
N PRO A 168 -14.81 -33.88 7.00
CA PRO A 168 -14.59 -32.87 8.03
C PRO A 168 -13.56 -33.31 9.06
N LYS A 169 -12.58 -32.44 9.31
CA LYS A 169 -11.57 -32.68 10.35
C LYS A 169 -12.15 -32.29 11.72
N TRP A 170 -11.82 -33.09 12.71
CA TRP A 170 -12.14 -32.81 14.11
C TRP A 170 -10.88 -32.31 14.81
N PHE A 171 -11.05 -31.29 15.63
CA PHE A 171 -10.00 -30.62 16.38
C PHE A 171 -10.33 -30.68 17.86
N ARG A 172 -9.32 -30.79 18.71
CA ARG A 172 -9.48 -30.61 20.16
C ARG A 172 -8.29 -29.84 20.71
N ARG A 173 -8.51 -29.09 21.79
CA ARG A 173 -7.45 -28.39 22.50
C ARG A 173 -6.83 -29.34 23.52
N ALA A 174 -5.50 -29.43 23.52
CA ALA A 174 -4.72 -30.13 24.52
C ALA A 174 -3.71 -29.17 25.14
N ILE A 175 -3.58 -29.20 26.46
CA ILE A 175 -2.58 -28.42 27.18
C ILE A 175 -1.32 -29.29 27.28
N TYR A 176 -0.24 -28.82 26.69
CA TYR A 176 1.08 -29.41 26.83
C TYR A 176 1.89 -28.58 27.82
N THR A 177 2.48 -29.25 28.80
CA THR A 177 3.39 -28.64 29.75
C THR A 177 4.81 -28.97 29.32
N THR A 178 5.61 -27.95 29.07
CA THR A 178 7.03 -28.07 28.73
C THR A 178 7.88 -27.39 29.78
N ASP A 179 9.03 -27.95 30.13
CA ASP A 179 9.98 -27.29 31.03
C ASP A 179 10.63 -26.11 30.31
N GLY A 180 10.25 -24.89 30.71
CA GLY A 180 10.84 -23.66 30.22
C GLY A 180 11.98 -23.18 31.11
N ALA A 181 12.80 -22.28 30.58
CA ALA A 181 13.93 -21.67 31.30
C ALA A 181 13.53 -20.93 32.60
N PHE A 182 12.25 -20.62 32.77
CA PHE A 182 11.69 -19.93 33.94
C PHE A 182 10.60 -20.76 34.66
N GLY A 183 10.59 -22.08 34.46
CA GLY A 183 9.59 -22.99 35.04
C GLY A 183 8.65 -23.61 33.99
N PRO A 184 7.63 -24.39 34.42
CA PRO A 184 6.71 -25.06 33.52
C PRO A 184 5.91 -24.07 32.67
N VAL A 185 5.97 -24.24 31.36
CA VAL A 185 5.20 -23.45 30.39
C VAL A 185 4.04 -24.29 29.88
N HIS A 186 2.82 -23.78 30.02
CA HIS A 186 1.62 -24.42 29.48
C HIS A 186 1.28 -23.84 28.11
N GLN A 187 1.31 -24.68 27.09
CA GLN A 187 0.93 -24.32 25.73
C GLN A 187 -0.35 -25.05 25.34
N THR A 188 -1.34 -24.31 24.87
CA THR A 188 -2.55 -24.91 24.30
C THR A 188 -2.29 -25.20 22.83
N LEU A 189 -2.30 -26.48 22.46
CA LEU A 189 -2.14 -26.93 21.09
C LEU A 189 -3.45 -27.52 20.57
N GLU A 190 -3.75 -27.24 19.30
CA GLU A 190 -4.85 -27.89 18.58
C GLU A 190 -4.33 -29.21 18.00
N ILE A 191 -4.91 -30.33 18.44
CA ILE A 191 -4.54 -31.68 18.00
C ILE A 191 -5.72 -32.37 17.33
N GLU A 192 -5.46 -33.56 16.75
CA GLU A 192 -6.52 -34.37 16.17
C GLU A 192 -7.60 -34.71 17.21
N GLY A 193 -8.83 -34.32 16.88
CA GLY A 193 -10.03 -34.51 17.68
C GLY A 193 -10.82 -35.76 17.30
N PHE A 194 -10.38 -36.54 16.30
CA PHE A 194 -11.02 -37.79 15.90
C PHE A 194 -10.32 -38.98 16.54
N ASN A 195 -11.09 -39.90 17.14
CA ASN A 195 -10.56 -41.15 17.66
C ASN A 195 -10.72 -42.24 16.59
N ALA A 196 -9.65 -42.55 15.87
CA ALA A 196 -9.65 -43.57 14.83
C ALA A 196 -10.01 -44.98 15.35
N ALA A 197 -9.59 -45.33 16.57
CA ALA A 197 -9.89 -46.64 17.16
C ALA A 197 -11.39 -46.81 17.47
N ARG A 198 -12.06 -45.73 17.91
CA ARG A 198 -13.49 -45.73 18.25
C ARG A 198 -14.40 -45.19 17.14
N GLN A 199 -13.83 -44.83 15.99
CA GLN A 199 -14.52 -44.25 14.84
C GLN A 199 -15.47 -43.08 15.21
N ARG A 200 -15.08 -42.26 16.20
CA ARG A 200 -15.90 -41.14 16.70
C ARG A 200 -15.04 -39.99 17.22
N PRO A 201 -15.54 -38.74 17.24
CA PRO A 201 -14.82 -37.63 17.85
C PRO A 201 -14.60 -37.83 19.35
N PHE A 202 -13.51 -37.28 19.87
CA PHE A 202 -13.28 -37.16 21.31
C PHE A 202 -14.30 -36.20 21.94
N PRO A 203 -14.66 -36.37 23.23
CA PRO A 203 -15.43 -35.37 23.96
C PRO A 203 -14.77 -33.99 23.88
N GLY A 204 -15.55 -32.96 23.56
CA GLY A 204 -15.06 -31.59 23.39
C GLY A 204 -14.35 -31.32 22.06
N ALA A 205 -14.31 -32.29 21.13
CA ALA A 205 -13.82 -32.03 19.79
C ALA A 205 -14.81 -31.14 19.01
N TYR A 206 -14.28 -30.21 18.23
CA TYR A 206 -15.04 -29.26 17.42
C TYR A 206 -14.59 -29.32 15.95
N ARG A 207 -15.38 -28.68 15.09
CA ARG A 207 -15.07 -28.45 13.68
C ARG A 207 -14.67 -26.99 13.48
N LYS A 208 -13.77 -26.75 12.53
CA LYS A 208 -13.26 -25.42 12.20
C LYS A 208 -13.64 -25.05 10.77
N PHE A 209 -13.82 -23.75 10.55
CA PHE A 209 -13.88 -23.18 9.22
C PHE A 209 -12.63 -22.35 8.94
N GLU A 210 -12.34 -22.17 7.66
CA GLU A 210 -11.30 -21.29 7.14
C GLU A 210 -11.85 -20.45 6.01
N LEU A 211 -11.16 -19.35 5.71
CA LEU A 211 -11.44 -18.50 4.57
C LEU A 211 -10.43 -18.82 3.47
N ASP A 212 -10.93 -19.08 2.27
CA ASP A 212 -10.10 -19.34 1.09
C ASP A 212 -10.50 -18.41 -0.06
N PRO A 213 -9.61 -17.50 -0.51
CA PRO A 213 -8.26 -17.24 0.04
C PRO A 213 -8.29 -16.57 1.43
N ASP A 214 -7.17 -16.63 2.17
CA ASP A 214 -7.04 -15.92 3.47
C ASP A 214 -6.99 -14.39 3.25
N PRO A 215 -7.99 -13.61 3.73
CA PRO A 215 -8.08 -12.19 3.43
C PRO A 215 -7.12 -11.32 4.24
N VAL A 216 -6.22 -11.89 5.04
CA VAL A 216 -5.22 -11.09 5.80
C VAL A 216 -4.39 -10.19 4.90
N THR A 217 -3.98 -10.66 3.73
CA THR A 217 -3.23 -9.83 2.78
C THR A 217 -4.09 -8.66 2.29
N ALA A 218 -5.38 -8.90 2.00
CA ALA A 218 -6.32 -7.86 1.60
C ALA A 218 -6.47 -6.77 2.67
N VAL A 219 -6.51 -7.14 3.96
CA VAL A 219 -6.54 -6.18 5.08
C VAL A 219 -5.32 -5.28 5.07
N VAL A 220 -4.12 -5.86 4.91
CA VAL A 220 -2.87 -5.09 4.89
C VAL A 220 -2.81 -4.18 3.67
N GLU A 221 -3.10 -4.71 2.49
CA GLU A 221 -3.06 -3.99 1.21
C GLU A 221 -4.05 -2.81 1.21
N ARG A 222 -5.29 -3.02 1.65
CA ARG A 222 -6.29 -1.94 1.78
C ARG A 222 -5.87 -0.89 2.80
N GLY A 223 -5.26 -1.30 3.92
CA GLY A 223 -4.67 -0.37 4.88
C GLY A 223 -3.54 0.47 4.29
N GLU A 224 -2.59 -0.14 3.59
CA GLU A 224 -1.53 0.60 2.91
C GLU A 224 -2.08 1.53 1.83
N HIS A 225 -3.09 1.11 1.07
CA HIS A 225 -3.74 1.95 0.07
C HIS A 225 -4.34 3.22 0.70
N GLU A 226 -5.17 3.06 1.73
CA GLU A 226 -5.82 4.18 2.42
C GLU A 226 -4.80 5.13 3.05
N LEU A 227 -3.76 4.59 3.70
CA LEU A 227 -2.68 5.37 4.29
C LEU A 227 -1.89 6.15 3.24
N TRP A 228 -1.62 5.53 2.09
CA TRP A 228 -0.90 6.16 0.99
C TRP A 228 -1.70 7.28 0.35
N VAL A 229 -2.99 7.08 0.07
CA VAL A 229 -3.87 8.14 -0.46
C VAL A 229 -4.00 9.29 0.54
N SER A 230 -4.16 8.99 1.83
CA SER A 230 -4.22 10.00 2.89
C SER A 230 -2.93 10.81 3.00
N ALA A 231 -1.78 10.15 2.88
CA ALA A 231 -0.48 10.81 2.86
C ALA A 231 -0.33 11.74 1.65
N LEU A 232 -0.78 11.30 0.46
CA LEU A 232 -0.78 12.15 -0.74
C LEU A 232 -1.70 13.37 -0.59
N ALA A 233 -2.89 13.21 0.01
CA ALA A 233 -3.77 14.34 0.29
C ALA A 233 -3.11 15.37 1.23
N LEU A 234 -2.50 14.90 2.32
CA LEU A 234 -1.76 15.76 3.25
C LEU A 234 -0.57 16.45 2.60
N LEU A 235 0.16 15.77 1.70
CA LEU A 235 1.25 16.39 0.94
C LEU A 235 0.73 17.47 -0.01
N ALA A 236 -0.39 17.24 -0.70
CA ALA A 236 -0.98 18.23 -1.59
C ALA A 236 -1.37 19.51 -0.82
N GLU A 237 -1.96 19.36 0.37
CA GLU A 237 -2.28 20.47 1.27
C GLU A 237 -1.01 21.19 1.74
N THR A 238 -0.01 20.43 2.23
CA THR A 238 1.25 20.98 2.76
C THR A 238 2.04 21.75 1.70
N LEU A 239 2.03 21.28 0.45
CA LEU A 239 2.78 21.87 -0.66
C LEU A 239 1.99 23.01 -1.36
N SER A 240 0.70 23.17 -1.05
CA SER A 240 -0.13 24.20 -1.65
C SER A 240 0.41 25.60 -1.32
N GLY A 241 0.76 26.38 -2.34
CA GLY A 241 1.36 27.70 -2.19
C GLY A 241 2.84 27.72 -1.78
N ALA A 242 3.46 26.57 -1.51
CA ALA A 242 4.88 26.46 -1.13
C ALA A 242 5.83 26.26 -2.32
N LEU A 243 5.29 25.81 -3.46
CA LEU A 243 6.02 25.52 -4.69
C LEU A 243 6.10 26.76 -5.60
N THR A 244 7.10 26.83 -6.47
CA THR A 244 7.33 27.98 -7.37
C THR A 244 6.87 27.71 -8.79
N ALA A 245 6.98 26.47 -9.30
CA ALA A 245 6.61 26.12 -10.66
C ALA A 245 5.30 25.32 -10.74
N HIS A 246 4.96 24.59 -9.67
CA HIS A 246 3.82 23.67 -9.63
C HIS A 246 2.71 24.09 -8.66
N VAL A 247 1.48 23.71 -8.97
CA VAL A 247 0.34 23.77 -8.02
C VAL A 247 -0.16 22.33 -7.84
N PRO A 248 0.04 21.71 -6.66
CA PRO A 248 -0.38 20.35 -6.43
C PRO A 248 -1.91 20.27 -6.35
N LEU A 249 -2.48 19.29 -7.02
CA LEU A 249 -3.87 18.89 -6.89
C LEU A 249 -3.95 17.67 -5.95
N PRO A 250 -5.06 17.52 -5.19
CA PRO A 250 -5.28 16.35 -4.35
C PRO A 250 -5.25 15.05 -5.17
N PRO A 251 -5.01 13.89 -4.54
CA PRO A 251 -4.96 12.61 -5.25
C PRO A 251 -6.30 12.33 -5.94
N ALA A 252 -6.26 11.96 -7.22
CA ALA A 252 -7.46 11.59 -7.97
C ALA A 252 -8.10 10.26 -7.51
N ARG A 253 -7.36 9.44 -6.75
CA ARG A 253 -7.81 8.12 -6.29
C ARG A 253 -8.65 8.25 -5.01
N PRO A 254 -9.76 7.50 -4.89
CA PRO A 254 -10.49 7.42 -3.64
C PRO A 254 -9.64 6.73 -2.57
N ALA A 255 -9.81 7.10 -1.31
CA ALA A 255 -9.09 6.47 -0.20
C ALA A 255 -9.54 5.02 0.06
N ARG A 256 -10.81 4.72 -0.25
CA ARG A 256 -11.43 3.40 -0.04
C ARG A 256 -12.23 2.95 -1.27
N PRO A 257 -11.54 2.60 -2.38
CA PRO A 257 -12.20 2.19 -3.63
C PRO A 257 -13.14 0.99 -3.46
N TRP A 258 -12.92 0.15 -2.46
CA TRP A 258 -13.77 -1.02 -2.17
C TRP A 258 -15.10 -0.68 -1.49
N GLU A 259 -15.27 0.52 -0.92
CA GLU A 259 -16.54 0.95 -0.29
C GLU A 259 -17.56 1.51 -1.30
N GLY A 260 -17.19 1.64 -2.59
CA GLY A 260 -18.16 1.86 -3.67
C GLY A 260 -18.56 3.30 -3.99
N GLU A 261 -17.81 4.33 -3.57
CA GLU A 261 -17.97 5.70 -4.09
C GLU A 261 -16.84 6.09 -5.05
N ALA A 262 -17.04 6.68 -6.22
CA ALA A 262 -18.20 6.81 -7.10
C ALA A 262 -17.64 6.94 -8.54
N GLU A 263 -18.32 6.35 -9.51
CA GLU A 263 -18.05 6.54 -10.93
C GLU A 263 -18.19 8.04 -11.29
N LYS A 264 -17.09 8.81 -11.37
CA LYS A 264 -16.98 10.15 -11.98
C LYS A 264 -15.48 10.46 -12.15
N ALA A 265 -14.88 10.35 -13.34
CA ALA A 265 -15.29 11.04 -14.54
C ALA A 265 -15.36 10.11 -15.76
N ARG A 266 -16.58 9.82 -16.24
CA ARG A 266 -16.76 9.58 -17.68
C ARG A 266 -16.60 10.93 -18.37
N ILE A 267 -15.39 11.22 -18.83
CA ILE A 267 -15.25 12.17 -19.94
C ILE A 267 -15.83 11.44 -21.15
N LEU A 268 -17.09 11.73 -21.47
CA LEU A 268 -17.60 11.42 -22.79
C LEU A 268 -16.75 12.25 -23.77
N PRO A 269 -16.07 11.65 -24.76
CA PRO A 269 -15.44 12.42 -25.81
C PRO A 269 -16.53 13.23 -26.52
N SER A 270 -16.34 14.54 -26.57
CA SER A 270 -17.18 15.48 -27.29
C SER A 270 -17.22 15.13 -28.78
N PHE A 271 -18.21 14.34 -29.19
CA PHE A 271 -18.59 14.20 -30.59
C PHE A 271 -19.79 15.11 -30.87
N ALA A 272 -19.57 16.42 -30.74
CA ALA A 272 -20.39 17.41 -31.40
C ALA A 272 -19.58 17.98 -32.58
N ILE A 273 -19.40 17.15 -33.60
CA ILE A 273 -19.26 17.65 -34.96
C ILE A 273 -20.70 17.91 -35.41
N SER A 274 -21.17 19.15 -35.28
CA SER A 274 -22.32 19.57 -36.09
C SER A 274 -21.79 19.89 -37.48
N ALA A 275 -21.91 18.93 -38.39
CA ALA A 275 -21.99 19.24 -39.81
C ALA A 275 -23.27 20.07 -40.03
N PRO A 276 -23.22 21.14 -40.83
CA PRO A 276 -24.42 21.85 -41.22
C PRO A 276 -25.00 21.11 -42.42
N ASP A 277 -26.18 20.50 -42.27
CA ASP A 277 -26.98 20.17 -43.43
C ASP A 277 -28.35 20.83 -43.37
N ALA A 278 -28.61 21.47 -44.50
CA ALA A 278 -29.76 22.24 -44.82
C ALA A 278 -30.98 21.35 -45.13
N LEU A 279 -32.10 22.06 -45.28
CA LEU A 279 -33.32 21.70 -46.00
C LEU A 279 -34.47 21.11 -45.17
N GLY A 280 -35.45 21.98 -44.91
CA GLY A 280 -36.74 21.81 -45.56
C GLY A 280 -37.90 21.30 -44.71
N SER A 281 -38.76 22.24 -44.30
CA SER A 281 -40.24 22.24 -44.35
C SER A 281 -40.79 23.08 -43.19
N GLU A 282 -41.18 24.32 -43.46
CA GLU A 282 -42.59 24.75 -43.64
C GLU A 282 -43.50 24.46 -42.43
N ASN A 283 -43.90 25.51 -41.69
CA ASN A 283 -45.27 26.03 -41.80
C ASN A 283 -45.51 27.37 -41.07
N LYS A 284 -45.93 28.36 -41.87
CA LYS A 284 -47.04 29.31 -41.69
C LYS A 284 -47.51 29.65 -40.25
N ASN A 285 -47.36 30.92 -39.84
CA ASN A 285 -48.38 31.98 -39.97
C ASN A 285 -48.09 33.19 -39.04
N SER A 286 -48.50 34.38 -39.53
CA SER A 286 -48.91 35.59 -38.77
C SER A 286 -48.00 36.82 -38.86
N ILE A 287 -48.18 37.63 -39.92
CA ILE A 287 -48.15 39.11 -39.95
C ILE A 287 -49.04 39.49 -41.16
N ALA A 288 -50.27 40.00 -41.04
CA ALA A 288 -50.70 41.35 -40.65
C ALA A 288 -50.24 42.47 -41.61
N ALA A 289 -50.96 42.62 -42.75
CA ALA A 289 -51.41 43.87 -43.40
C ALA A 289 -51.73 43.61 -44.87
#